data_AF-A0A918Q886-F1
#
_entry.id   AF-A0A918Q886-F1
#
_cell.length_a   1.000
_cell.length_b   1.000
_cell.length_c   1.000
_cell.angle_alpha   90.00
_cell.angle_beta   90.00
_cell.angle_gamma   90.00
#
_symmetry.space_group_name_H-M   'P 1'
#
loop_
_entity.id
_entity.type
_entity.pdbx_description
1 polymer ?
#
loop_
_entity_poly.entity_id
_entity_poly.type
_entity_poly.pdbx_seq_one_letter_code
_entity_poly.pdbx_strand_id
1 'polypeptide(L)'
;MRPRPGAPKVPDGLSALSWLVADAGTGEVLAAHDAHRRLPPASTLKTLFALALLPALPPGARHTVTEKELADVGAGSSLVGVKEDRTYRVADLWRGVFLSSGNDAVHVLAALGGGRRAAAARMQETARALGAHDTHVVSPDGYDAPGQVSSAYDLAVFGRAGLRNPEFARYCATVRASFPADGWSYGIQNTNRLLTGDGVDRYPGLIGIKNGYTSRAGNTLVAAARRDRRTLVVTVMNPRRGGSLAVYEEARSLLDWGFRAAGRVDPVGSVLPPRSRPPTGPGSLPGAGAGAGAGTGADPEAGPAGVTVVKGGETGPGWSAAAAIAGAAVVGAGAVALVLRLLRLKGGHSGRG
;
A
#
# COMPACT_ATOMS: atom_id res chain seq x y z
N MET A 1 -6.12 21.47 -10.17
CA MET A 1 -7.51 21.19 -10.61
C MET A 1 -7.84 22.05 -11.83
N ARG A 2 -8.91 21.73 -12.57
CA ARG A 2 -9.46 22.58 -13.65
C ARG A 2 -10.92 22.92 -13.29
N PRO A 3 -11.18 24.04 -12.60
CA PRO A 3 -12.52 24.34 -12.10
C PRO A 3 -13.45 24.82 -13.23
N ARG A 4 -14.71 24.40 -13.19
CA ARG A 4 -15.80 25.03 -13.96
C ARG A 4 -16.41 26.20 -13.16
N PRO A 5 -17.18 27.10 -13.79
CA PRO A 5 -17.92 28.13 -13.06
C PRO A 5 -18.75 27.53 -11.91
N GLY A 6 -18.63 28.09 -10.71
CA GLY A 6 -19.33 27.60 -9.51
C GLY A 6 -18.70 26.37 -8.84
N ALA A 7 -17.52 25.91 -9.28
CA ALA A 7 -16.77 24.88 -8.57
C ALA A 7 -16.24 25.42 -7.22
N PRO A 8 -16.28 24.62 -6.14
CA PRO A 8 -15.70 25.03 -4.86
C PRO A 8 -14.18 25.13 -4.97
N LYS A 9 -13.60 26.13 -4.31
CA LYS A 9 -12.14 26.25 -4.14
C LYS A 9 -11.61 25.06 -3.34
N VAL A 10 -10.44 24.55 -3.72
CA VAL A 10 -9.69 23.58 -2.91
C VAL A 10 -9.43 24.20 -1.52
N PRO A 11 -9.50 23.43 -0.42
CA PRO A 11 -9.25 23.96 0.91
C PRO A 11 -7.91 24.70 0.99
N ASP A 12 -7.93 25.88 1.60
CA ASP A 12 -6.71 26.61 1.92
C ASP A 12 -6.00 25.95 3.12
N GLY A 13 -4.73 26.28 3.34
CA GLY A 13 -3.99 25.86 4.53
C GLY A 13 -3.45 24.43 4.53
N LEU A 14 -3.75 23.62 3.50
CA LEU A 14 -3.13 22.31 3.29
C LEU A 14 -1.60 22.42 3.34
N SER A 15 -0.96 21.54 4.09
CA SER A 15 0.47 21.56 4.36
C SER A 15 1.18 20.28 3.92
N ALA A 16 0.43 19.29 3.44
CA ALA A 16 0.99 18.08 2.86
C ALA A 16 1.89 18.37 1.66
N LEU A 17 3.05 17.70 1.63
CA LEU A 17 4.00 17.79 0.52
C LEU A 17 3.43 17.22 -0.78
N SER A 18 2.50 16.27 -0.70
CA SER A 18 1.86 15.65 -1.86
C SER A 18 0.46 15.15 -1.47
N TRP A 19 -0.53 15.38 -2.32
CA TRP A 19 -1.88 14.85 -2.14
C TRP A 19 -2.62 14.69 -3.47
N LEU A 20 -3.66 13.84 -3.46
CA LEU A 20 -4.52 13.58 -4.62
C LEU A 20 -5.95 13.25 -4.18
N VAL A 21 -6.93 13.68 -4.98
CA VAL A 21 -8.35 13.32 -4.86
C VAL A 21 -8.81 12.69 -6.18
N ALA A 22 -9.25 11.43 -6.13
CA ALA A 22 -9.78 10.71 -7.29
C ALA A 22 -11.17 10.12 -7.03
N ASP A 23 -11.96 10.03 -8.10
CA ASP A 23 -13.16 9.20 -8.13
C ASP A 23 -12.77 7.73 -8.35
N ALA A 24 -13.12 6.85 -7.42
CA ALA A 24 -12.74 5.44 -7.50
C ALA A 24 -13.49 4.70 -8.62
N GLY A 25 -14.71 5.13 -8.94
CA GLY A 25 -15.53 4.53 -9.99
C GLY A 25 -14.97 4.82 -11.36
N THR A 26 -14.87 6.12 -11.71
CA THR A 26 -14.40 6.56 -13.03
C THR A 26 -12.88 6.47 -13.16
N GLY A 27 -12.15 6.59 -12.06
CA GLY A 27 -10.69 6.72 -12.04
C GLY A 27 -10.22 8.15 -12.32
N GLU A 28 -11.11 9.12 -12.48
CA GLU A 28 -10.75 10.52 -12.75
C GLU A 28 -10.08 11.17 -11.53
N VAL A 29 -8.98 11.89 -11.77
CA VAL A 29 -8.33 12.73 -10.77
C VAL A 29 -8.99 14.09 -10.77
N LEU A 30 -9.65 14.45 -9.66
CA LEU A 30 -10.39 15.71 -9.52
C LEU A 30 -9.44 16.88 -9.16
N ALA A 31 -8.49 16.62 -8.27
CA ALA A 31 -7.43 17.55 -7.91
C ALA A 31 -6.21 16.80 -7.39
N ALA A 32 -5.07 17.48 -7.47
CA ALA A 32 -3.78 16.97 -7.03
C ALA A 32 -2.84 18.14 -6.71
N HIS A 33 -1.87 17.87 -5.86
CA HIS A 33 -0.70 18.72 -5.59
C HIS A 33 0.52 17.82 -5.50
N ASP A 34 1.52 18.05 -6.37
CA ASP A 34 2.75 17.26 -6.42
C ASP A 34 2.50 15.74 -6.40
N ALA A 35 1.46 15.27 -7.11
CA ALA A 35 0.97 13.89 -6.92
C ALA A 35 1.96 12.80 -7.31
N HIS A 36 2.95 13.11 -8.16
CA HIS A 36 4.04 12.21 -8.56
C HIS A 36 5.34 12.41 -7.75
N ARG A 37 5.32 13.26 -6.71
CA ARG A 37 6.49 13.47 -5.84
C ARG A 37 6.80 12.18 -5.09
N ARG A 38 8.02 11.67 -5.29
CA ARG A 38 8.53 10.48 -4.62
C ARG A 38 8.82 10.77 -3.16
N LEU A 39 8.06 10.15 -2.27
CA LEU A 39 8.15 10.29 -0.82
C LEU A 39 8.13 8.90 -0.17
N PRO A 40 8.76 8.71 1.00
CA PRO A 40 8.63 7.47 1.75
C PRO A 40 7.15 7.22 2.10
N PRO A 41 6.59 6.03 1.80
CA PRO A 41 5.16 5.79 1.96
C PRO A 41 4.76 5.47 3.40
N ALA A 42 5.71 5.07 4.25
CA ALA A 42 5.41 4.38 5.51
C ALA A 42 4.44 3.19 5.28
N SER A 43 3.63 2.86 6.28
CA SER A 43 2.69 1.74 6.23
C SER A 43 1.56 1.87 5.21
N THR A 44 1.40 2.99 4.49
CA THR A 44 0.47 3.04 3.35
C THR A 44 0.88 2.09 2.22
N LEU A 45 2.17 1.73 2.13
CA LEU A 45 2.67 0.72 1.19
C LEU A 45 2.07 -0.68 1.43
N LYS A 46 1.52 -0.95 2.62
CA LYS A 46 0.82 -2.21 2.91
C LYS A 46 -0.43 -2.40 2.04
N THR A 47 -0.95 -1.34 1.42
CA THR A 47 -2.00 -1.45 0.39
C THR A 47 -1.50 -2.20 -0.85
N LEU A 48 -0.28 -1.92 -1.31
CA LEU A 48 0.39 -2.67 -2.38
C LEU A 48 0.75 -4.09 -1.95
N PHE A 49 1.22 -4.27 -0.71
CA PHE A 49 1.48 -5.60 -0.14
C PHE A 49 0.23 -6.49 -0.20
N ALA A 50 -0.92 -5.96 0.21
CA ALA A 50 -2.19 -6.68 0.13
C ALA A 50 -2.60 -6.98 -1.31
N LEU A 51 -2.47 -6.03 -2.24
CA LEU A 51 -2.74 -6.30 -3.65
C LEU A 51 -1.87 -7.43 -4.23
N ALA A 52 -0.60 -7.47 -3.84
CA ALA A 52 0.35 -8.47 -4.31
C ALA A 52 0.05 -9.86 -3.72
N LEU A 53 -0.14 -9.99 -2.40
CA LEU A 53 -0.16 -11.29 -1.73
C LEU A 53 -1.55 -11.81 -1.38
N LEU A 54 -2.53 -10.94 -1.13
CA LEU A 54 -3.88 -11.38 -0.71
C LEU A 54 -4.50 -12.39 -1.69
N PRO A 55 -4.42 -12.23 -3.03
CA PRO A 55 -5.00 -13.21 -3.96
C PRO A 55 -4.39 -14.61 -3.89
N ALA A 56 -3.17 -14.75 -3.36
CA ALA A 56 -2.45 -16.02 -3.27
C ALA A 56 -2.54 -16.67 -1.89
N LEU A 57 -3.10 -15.99 -0.89
CA LEU A 57 -3.11 -16.43 0.50
C LEU A 57 -4.56 -16.59 1.00
N PRO A 58 -5.13 -17.81 0.94
CA PRO A 58 -6.51 -18.04 1.31
C PRO A 58 -6.78 -17.66 2.77
N PRO A 59 -7.89 -16.94 3.07
CA PRO A 59 -8.17 -16.43 4.42
C PRO A 59 -8.33 -17.55 5.47
N GLY A 60 -8.79 -18.73 5.04
CA GLY A 60 -9.01 -19.89 5.90
C GLY A 60 -7.75 -20.70 6.23
N ALA A 61 -6.65 -20.49 5.47
CA ALA A 61 -5.39 -21.19 5.69
C ALA A 61 -4.84 -20.89 7.08
N ARG A 62 -4.15 -21.87 7.66
CA ARG A 62 -3.56 -21.80 9.00
C ARG A 62 -2.05 -21.97 8.88
N HIS A 63 -1.31 -21.19 9.66
CA HIS A 63 0.15 -21.22 9.68
C HIS A 63 0.68 -21.16 11.09
N THR A 64 1.58 -22.09 11.43
CA THR A 64 2.34 -22.05 12.69
C THR A 64 3.61 -21.25 12.46
N VAL A 65 3.73 -20.14 13.20
CA VAL A 65 4.79 -19.16 13.00
C VAL A 65 6.11 -19.71 13.53
N THR A 66 7.20 -19.46 12.80
CA THR A 66 8.56 -19.82 13.23
C THR A 66 9.31 -18.59 13.75
N GLU A 67 10.28 -18.79 14.65
CA GLU A 67 11.15 -17.70 15.14
C GLU A 67 11.82 -16.92 13.99
N LYS A 68 12.25 -17.62 12.94
CA LYS A 68 12.90 -17.02 11.76
C LYS A 68 12.01 -16.01 11.05
N GLU A 69 10.70 -16.19 11.07
CA GLU A 69 9.75 -15.26 10.45
C GLU A 69 9.61 -13.95 11.22
N LEU A 70 10.00 -13.92 12.49
CA LEU A 70 9.93 -12.75 13.36
C LEU A 70 11.29 -12.07 13.61
N ALA A 71 12.40 -12.74 13.26
CA ALA A 71 13.75 -12.31 13.58
C ALA A 71 14.15 -10.91 13.06
N ASP A 72 13.63 -10.51 11.89
CA ASP A 72 14.03 -9.27 11.21
C ASP A 72 13.01 -8.13 11.31
N VAL A 73 12.06 -8.21 12.24
CA VAL A 73 11.08 -7.13 12.43
C VAL A 73 11.79 -5.92 13.06
N GLY A 74 11.87 -4.82 12.32
CA GLY A 74 12.66 -3.64 12.73
C GLY A 74 12.21 -3.06 14.07
N ALA A 75 13.17 -2.63 14.90
CA ALA A 75 12.89 -2.02 16.20
C ALA A 75 11.98 -0.78 16.07
N GLY A 76 10.99 -0.65 16.96
CA GLY A 76 10.01 0.45 16.90
C GLY A 76 8.92 0.27 15.84
N SER A 77 8.89 -0.84 15.11
CA SER A 77 7.78 -1.21 14.24
C SER A 77 6.46 -1.31 15.00
N SER A 78 5.35 -0.96 14.36
CA SER A 78 4.03 -1.36 14.83
C SER A 78 3.91 -2.89 14.74
N LEU A 79 3.45 -3.52 15.81
CA LEU A 79 3.25 -4.96 15.90
C LEU A 79 1.80 -5.25 16.24
N VAL A 80 1.24 -6.32 15.69
CA VAL A 80 -0.06 -6.81 16.17
C VAL A 80 0.12 -7.70 17.39
N GLY A 81 1.27 -8.38 17.54
CA GLY A 81 1.57 -9.30 18.64
C GLY A 81 1.66 -10.76 18.20
N VAL A 82 2.09 -11.02 16.96
CA VAL A 82 2.37 -12.38 16.48
C VAL A 82 3.52 -12.99 17.31
N LYS A 83 3.42 -14.30 17.55
CA LYS A 83 4.39 -15.08 18.33
C LYS A 83 4.74 -16.37 17.60
N GLU A 84 6.00 -16.75 17.71
CA GLU A 84 6.54 -18.06 17.35
C GLU A 84 5.77 -19.20 18.02
N ASP A 85 5.80 -20.37 17.37
CA ASP A 85 5.15 -21.62 17.78
C ASP A 85 3.63 -21.52 17.97
N ARG A 86 3.01 -20.45 17.46
CA ARG A 86 1.56 -20.26 17.47
C ARG A 86 0.96 -20.33 16.08
N THR A 87 -0.22 -20.95 16.00
CA THR A 87 -0.97 -21.07 14.75
C THR A 87 -1.98 -19.93 14.58
N TYR A 88 -1.84 -19.15 13.51
CA TYR A 88 -2.78 -18.09 13.13
C TYR A 88 -3.55 -18.48 11.87
N ARG A 89 -4.79 -18.00 11.72
CA ARG A 89 -5.43 -17.97 10.40
C ARG A 89 -4.84 -16.82 9.60
N VAL A 90 -4.69 -17.01 8.28
CA VAL A 90 -4.26 -15.94 7.36
C VAL A 90 -5.17 -14.71 7.47
N ALA A 91 -6.48 -14.90 7.69
CA ALA A 91 -7.40 -13.79 7.94
C ALA A 91 -7.07 -12.97 9.19
N ASP A 92 -6.55 -13.59 10.25
CA ASP A 92 -6.17 -12.87 11.47
C ASP A 92 -4.90 -12.03 11.23
N LEU A 93 -3.93 -12.58 10.51
CA LEU A 93 -2.74 -11.84 10.10
C LEU A 93 -3.11 -10.63 9.24
N TRP A 94 -4.02 -10.78 8.26
CA TRP A 94 -4.51 -9.64 7.47
C TRP A 94 -5.24 -8.59 8.32
N ARG A 95 -6.02 -9.00 9.34
CA ARG A 95 -6.57 -8.05 10.32
C ARG A 95 -5.45 -7.31 11.06
N GLY A 96 -4.38 -8.00 11.46
CA GLY A 96 -3.21 -7.37 12.07
C GLY A 96 -2.51 -6.35 11.16
N VAL A 97 -2.39 -6.65 9.86
CA VAL A 97 -1.84 -5.73 8.85
C VAL A 97 -2.69 -4.46 8.71
N PHE A 98 -4.01 -4.59 8.58
CA PHE A 98 -4.88 -3.44 8.33
C PHE A 98 -5.20 -2.64 9.59
N LEU A 99 -5.48 -3.31 10.71
CA LEU A 99 -5.95 -2.64 11.92
C LEU A 99 -4.79 -2.10 12.75
N SER A 100 -3.79 -2.94 13.06
CA SER A 100 -2.67 -2.57 13.93
C SER A 100 -1.43 -2.12 13.15
N SER A 101 -1.47 -2.18 11.82
CA SER A 101 -0.29 -1.93 10.98
C SER A 101 0.88 -2.88 11.26
N GLY A 102 0.58 -4.09 11.76
CA GLY A 102 1.56 -5.03 12.30
C GLY A 102 2.58 -5.51 11.26
N ASN A 103 3.86 -5.17 11.48
CA ASN A 103 4.97 -5.60 10.63
C ASN A 103 5.29 -7.09 10.83
N ASP A 104 5.11 -7.60 12.04
CA ASP A 104 5.15 -9.03 12.37
C ASP A 104 4.18 -9.85 11.51
N ALA A 105 2.92 -9.39 11.37
CA ALA A 105 1.96 -10.04 10.48
C ALA A 105 2.38 -9.96 8.99
N VAL A 106 2.95 -8.84 8.56
CA VAL A 106 3.50 -8.72 7.19
C VAL A 106 4.64 -9.72 6.95
N HIS A 107 5.53 -9.92 7.92
CA HIS A 107 6.68 -10.81 7.75
C HIS A 107 6.23 -12.27 7.64
N VAL A 108 5.27 -12.70 8.46
CA VAL A 108 4.68 -14.04 8.36
C VAL A 108 3.94 -14.23 7.03
N LEU A 109 3.11 -13.27 6.61
CA LEU A 109 2.42 -13.35 5.32
C LEU A 109 3.41 -13.35 4.15
N ALA A 110 4.51 -12.60 4.24
CA ALA A 110 5.57 -12.62 3.25
C ALA A 110 6.28 -13.97 3.21
N ALA A 111 6.55 -14.60 4.36
CA ALA A 111 7.14 -15.94 4.43
C ALA A 111 6.25 -16.99 3.74
N LEU A 112 4.94 -16.97 4.02
CA LEU A 112 3.93 -17.79 3.31
C LEU A 112 3.89 -17.52 1.80
N GLY A 113 4.18 -16.29 1.39
CA GLY A 113 4.27 -15.86 -0.02
C GLY A 113 5.63 -16.11 -0.69
N GLY A 114 6.53 -16.89 -0.09
CA GLY A 114 7.86 -17.19 -0.65
C GLY A 114 9.01 -16.34 -0.09
N GLY A 115 8.78 -15.64 1.02
CA GLY A 115 9.76 -14.81 1.71
C GLY A 115 9.70 -13.32 1.36
N ARG A 116 10.35 -12.49 2.19
CA ARG A 116 10.31 -11.02 2.09
C ARG A 116 10.82 -10.48 0.75
N ARG A 117 11.88 -11.07 0.20
CA ARG A 117 12.43 -10.68 -1.11
C ARG A 117 11.47 -10.99 -2.25
N ALA A 118 10.85 -12.17 -2.23
CA ALA A 118 9.84 -12.56 -3.22
C ALA A 118 8.60 -11.66 -3.13
N ALA A 119 8.15 -11.36 -1.90
CA ALA A 119 7.04 -10.43 -1.67
C ALA A 119 7.34 -9.03 -2.23
N ALA A 120 8.53 -8.47 -1.96
CA ALA A 120 8.94 -7.17 -2.49
C ALA A 120 9.00 -7.16 -4.03
N ALA A 121 9.52 -8.22 -4.66
CA ALA A 121 9.54 -8.35 -6.11
C ALA A 121 8.12 -8.39 -6.70
N ARG A 122 7.23 -9.21 -6.12
CA ARG A 122 5.82 -9.30 -6.53
C ARG A 122 5.07 -7.99 -6.32
N MET A 123 5.38 -7.25 -5.26
CA MET A 123 4.85 -5.89 -5.06
C MET A 123 5.32 -4.93 -6.16
N GLN A 124 6.61 -4.96 -6.52
CA GLN A 124 7.14 -4.12 -7.57
C GLN A 124 6.51 -4.43 -8.93
N GLU A 125 6.31 -5.71 -9.25
CA GLU A 125 5.59 -6.17 -10.44
C GLU A 125 4.14 -5.71 -10.43
N THR A 126 3.45 -5.87 -9.29
CA THR A 126 2.06 -5.42 -9.11
C THR A 126 1.94 -3.91 -9.32
N ALA A 127 2.88 -3.11 -8.79
CA ALA A 127 2.89 -1.67 -9.00
C ALA A 127 3.04 -1.31 -10.49
N ARG A 128 3.98 -1.95 -11.20
CA ARG A 128 4.18 -1.75 -12.65
C ARG A 128 2.94 -2.13 -13.46
N ALA A 129 2.32 -3.27 -13.14
CA ALA A 129 1.12 -3.74 -13.82
C ALA A 129 -0.07 -2.79 -13.65
N LEU A 130 -0.12 -2.04 -12.55
CA LEU A 130 -1.14 -1.03 -12.28
C LEU A 130 -0.81 0.36 -12.86
N GLY A 131 0.37 0.53 -13.49
CA GLY A 131 0.84 1.83 -13.99
C GLY A 131 1.37 2.76 -12.90
N ALA A 132 1.70 2.22 -11.73
CA ALA A 132 2.23 2.95 -10.58
C ALA A 132 3.77 3.01 -10.65
N HIS A 133 4.29 3.97 -11.41
CA HIS A 133 5.71 4.03 -11.82
C HIS A 133 6.60 4.88 -10.90
N ASP A 134 6.04 5.56 -9.90
CA ASP A 134 6.81 6.31 -8.91
C ASP A 134 7.24 5.46 -7.71
N THR A 135 6.69 4.25 -7.61
CA THR A 135 6.91 3.33 -6.50
C THR A 135 8.15 2.47 -6.71
N HIS A 136 9.07 2.56 -5.76
CA HIS A 136 10.19 1.63 -5.61
C HIS A 136 10.06 0.90 -4.26
N VAL A 137 9.91 -0.42 -4.34
CA VAL A 137 9.71 -1.29 -3.18
C VAL A 137 11.04 -1.87 -2.72
N VAL A 138 11.37 -1.67 -1.44
CA VAL A 138 12.56 -2.27 -0.79
C VAL A 138 12.13 -3.33 0.23
N SER A 139 11.07 -3.04 1.00
CA SER A 139 10.49 -3.94 2.00
C SER A 139 8.96 -4.02 1.86
N PRO A 140 8.34 -5.13 2.29
CA PRO A 140 6.89 -5.31 2.16
C PRO A 140 6.06 -4.49 3.16
N ASP A 141 6.68 -4.03 4.24
CA ASP A 141 6.00 -3.37 5.36
C ASP A 141 5.92 -1.85 5.22
N GLY A 142 6.69 -1.24 4.31
CA GLY A 142 6.78 0.21 4.19
C GLY A 142 7.69 0.88 5.22
N TYR A 143 8.48 0.11 5.98
CA TYR A 143 9.45 0.65 6.95
C TYR A 143 10.54 1.50 6.26
N ASP A 144 11.20 2.39 7.00
CA ASP A 144 12.20 3.28 6.40
C ASP A 144 13.40 2.48 5.84
N ALA A 145 13.64 2.62 4.54
CA ALA A 145 14.78 2.03 3.85
C ALA A 145 15.30 2.97 2.76
N PRO A 146 16.61 3.04 2.49
CA PRO A 146 17.15 3.82 1.38
C PRO A 146 16.49 3.42 0.06
N GLY A 147 15.98 4.41 -0.69
CA GLY A 147 15.30 4.18 -1.97
C GLY A 147 13.82 3.79 -1.86
N GLN A 148 13.29 3.44 -0.69
CA GLN A 148 11.87 3.08 -0.53
C GLN A 148 10.98 4.32 -0.68
N VAL A 149 10.27 4.41 -1.81
CA VAL A 149 9.42 5.56 -2.14
C VAL A 149 8.14 5.13 -2.85
N SER A 150 7.13 5.98 -2.78
CA SER A 150 5.92 5.96 -3.61
C SER A 150 5.48 7.41 -3.85
N SER A 151 4.30 7.63 -4.42
CA SER A 151 3.73 8.95 -4.66
C SER A 151 2.26 8.98 -4.25
N ALA A 152 1.67 10.17 -4.08
CA ALA A 152 0.26 10.27 -3.74
C ALA A 152 -0.64 9.67 -4.84
N TYR A 153 -0.20 9.77 -6.10
CA TYR A 153 -0.80 9.13 -7.25
C TYR A 153 -0.76 7.60 -7.15
N ASP A 154 0.42 7.01 -6.97
CA ASP A 154 0.58 5.55 -6.92
C ASP A 154 -0.19 4.94 -5.75
N LEU A 155 -0.16 5.58 -4.58
CA LEU A 155 -0.93 5.16 -3.41
C LEU A 155 -2.46 5.24 -3.66
N ALA A 156 -2.93 6.21 -4.44
CA ALA A 156 -4.34 6.29 -4.84
C ALA A 156 -4.71 5.18 -5.83
N VAL A 157 -3.80 4.83 -6.76
CA VAL A 157 -3.94 3.66 -7.65
C VAL A 157 -4.09 2.38 -6.81
N PHE A 158 -3.25 2.18 -5.80
CA PHE A 158 -3.32 1.00 -4.92
C PHE A 158 -4.62 0.99 -4.10
N GLY A 159 -4.99 2.12 -3.50
CA GLY A 159 -6.24 2.25 -2.74
C GLY A 159 -7.45 1.90 -3.60
N ARG A 160 -7.53 2.44 -4.82
CA ARG A 160 -8.60 2.17 -5.77
C ARG A 160 -8.65 0.71 -6.21
N ALA A 161 -7.50 0.14 -6.59
CA ALA A 161 -7.43 -1.27 -6.98
C ALA A 161 -7.84 -2.19 -5.83
N GLY A 162 -7.39 -1.88 -4.60
CA GLY A 162 -7.72 -2.63 -3.40
C GLY A 162 -9.22 -2.64 -3.11
N LEU A 163 -9.91 -1.51 -3.23
CA LEU A 163 -11.35 -1.42 -3.00
C LEU A 163 -12.21 -2.26 -3.96
N ARG A 164 -11.65 -2.71 -5.09
CA ARG A 164 -12.33 -3.65 -6.01
C ARG A 164 -12.25 -5.10 -5.53
N ASN A 165 -11.31 -5.43 -4.64
CA ASN A 165 -11.22 -6.73 -4.00
C ASN A 165 -12.09 -6.73 -2.73
N PRO A 166 -13.12 -7.60 -2.63
CA PRO A 166 -14.03 -7.62 -1.48
C PRO A 166 -13.35 -7.91 -0.14
N GLU A 167 -12.31 -8.75 -0.12
CA GLU A 167 -11.58 -9.06 1.11
C GLU A 167 -10.73 -7.90 1.59
N PHE A 168 -10.02 -7.23 0.67
CA PHE A 168 -9.28 -6.00 0.97
C PHE A 168 -10.24 -4.94 1.54
N ALA A 169 -11.36 -4.69 0.85
CA ALA A 169 -12.36 -3.71 1.27
C ALA A 169 -12.93 -4.03 2.66
N ARG A 170 -13.18 -5.33 2.95
CA ARG A 170 -13.61 -5.79 4.26
C ARG A 170 -12.57 -5.50 5.35
N TYR A 171 -11.29 -5.83 5.11
CA TYR A 171 -10.25 -5.60 6.11
C TYR A 171 -10.03 -4.12 6.39
N CYS A 172 -9.96 -3.27 5.36
CA CYS A 172 -9.72 -1.84 5.57
C CYS A 172 -10.89 -1.09 6.22
N ALA A 173 -12.14 -1.57 6.03
CA ALA A 173 -13.33 -1.00 6.67
C ALA A 173 -13.58 -1.54 8.10
N THR A 174 -12.87 -2.59 8.53
CA THR A 174 -13.06 -3.16 9.87
C THR A 174 -12.52 -2.21 10.94
N VAL A 175 -13.38 -1.78 11.87
CA VAL A 175 -13.04 -0.82 12.94
C VAL A 175 -12.32 -1.51 14.11
N ARG A 176 -12.84 -2.67 14.54
CA ARG A 176 -12.32 -3.47 15.64
C ARG A 176 -12.40 -4.95 15.28
N ALA A 177 -11.47 -5.74 15.78
CA ALA A 177 -11.51 -7.20 15.68
C ALA A 177 -10.90 -7.84 16.93
N SER A 178 -11.18 -9.12 17.14
CA SER A 178 -10.39 -9.91 18.08
C SER A 178 -9.17 -10.50 17.37
N PHE A 179 -8.02 -10.50 18.03
CA PHE A 179 -6.79 -11.11 17.56
C PHE A 179 -6.41 -12.28 18.49
N PRO A 180 -6.14 -13.48 17.94
CA PRO A 180 -5.90 -14.66 18.76
C PRO A 180 -4.56 -14.59 19.49
N ALA A 181 -4.56 -15.12 20.71
CA ALA A 181 -3.39 -15.39 21.54
C ALA A 181 -3.48 -16.82 22.10
N ASP A 182 -2.49 -17.26 22.86
CA ASP A 182 -2.48 -18.61 23.43
C ASP A 182 -3.55 -18.79 24.52
N GLY A 183 -4.61 -19.54 24.21
CA GLY A 183 -5.74 -19.78 25.12
C GLY A 183 -6.71 -18.60 25.31
N TRP A 184 -6.48 -17.46 24.66
CA TRP A 184 -7.34 -16.26 24.77
C TRP A 184 -7.25 -15.37 23.53
N SER A 185 -7.88 -14.18 23.55
CA SER A 185 -7.80 -13.20 22.47
C SER A 185 -7.93 -11.78 23.00
N TYR A 186 -7.33 -10.80 22.32
CA TYR A 186 -7.44 -9.37 22.66
C TYR A 186 -8.04 -8.56 21.52
N GLY A 187 -8.65 -7.43 21.88
CA GLY A 187 -9.16 -6.47 20.92
C GLY A 187 -8.03 -5.71 20.21
N ILE A 188 -8.11 -5.66 18.88
CA ILE A 188 -7.33 -4.74 18.04
C ILE A 188 -8.27 -3.72 17.41
N GLN A 189 -7.78 -2.51 17.16
CA GLN A 189 -8.54 -1.41 16.58
C GLN A 189 -7.79 -0.82 15.39
N ASN A 190 -8.54 -0.40 14.38
CA ASN A 190 -7.99 0.22 13.18
C ASN A 190 -7.26 1.54 13.51
N THR A 191 -6.03 1.70 13.02
CA THR A 191 -5.25 2.93 13.24
C THR A 191 -5.74 4.13 12.42
N ASN A 192 -6.66 3.95 11.48
CA ASN A 192 -7.26 5.06 10.74
C ASN A 192 -8.26 5.83 11.61
N ARG A 193 -7.83 7.01 12.07
CA ARG A 193 -8.59 7.83 13.02
C ARG A 193 -9.89 8.42 12.46
N LEU A 194 -9.96 8.67 11.16
CA LEU A 194 -11.22 9.07 10.51
C LEU A 194 -12.27 7.94 10.57
N LEU A 195 -11.84 6.68 10.69
CA LEU A 195 -12.73 5.53 10.83
C LEU A 195 -13.15 5.33 12.28
N THR A 196 -12.21 5.44 13.21
CA THR A 196 -12.42 5.08 14.61
C THR A 196 -12.96 6.20 15.47
N GLY A 197 -12.67 7.45 15.12
CA GLY A 197 -12.96 8.63 15.95
C GLY A 197 -11.92 8.89 17.05
N ASP A 198 -10.70 8.34 16.91
CA ASP A 198 -9.64 8.52 17.91
C ASP A 198 -8.89 9.85 17.70
N GLY A 199 -9.21 10.85 18.50
CA GLY A 199 -8.57 12.18 18.47
C GLY A 199 -9.02 13.10 17.33
N VAL A 200 -9.86 12.61 16.41
CA VAL A 200 -10.58 13.39 15.39
C VAL A 200 -11.99 12.82 15.27
N ASP A 201 -12.95 13.60 14.80
CA ASP A 201 -14.29 13.07 14.55
C ASP A 201 -14.25 11.94 13.51
N ARG A 202 -15.22 11.02 13.59
CA ARG A 202 -15.42 10.05 12.50
C ARG A 202 -15.83 10.79 11.23
N TYR A 203 -15.41 10.27 10.08
CA TYR A 203 -15.81 10.81 8.80
C TYR A 203 -17.03 10.02 8.26
N PRO A 204 -18.18 10.66 8.04
CA PRO A 204 -19.37 9.97 7.53
C PRO A 204 -19.12 9.30 6.19
N GLY A 205 -19.46 8.01 6.10
CA GLY A 205 -19.31 7.21 4.89
C GLY A 205 -17.87 6.74 4.62
N LEU A 206 -16.93 6.89 5.55
CA LEU A 206 -15.57 6.37 5.38
C LEU A 206 -15.58 4.83 5.32
N ILE A 207 -14.79 4.28 4.41
CA ILE A 207 -14.67 2.83 4.14
C ILE A 207 -13.21 2.33 4.18
N GLY A 208 -12.28 3.11 4.76
CA GLY A 208 -10.86 2.78 4.84
C GLY A 208 -9.94 3.98 4.53
N ILE A 209 -8.69 3.80 4.08
CA ILE A 209 -8.03 2.53 3.73
C ILE A 209 -6.88 2.23 4.70
N LYS A 210 -5.84 3.07 4.74
CA LYS A 210 -4.66 2.82 5.57
C LYS A 210 -3.89 4.11 5.85
N ASN A 211 -3.50 4.30 7.10
CA ASN A 211 -2.54 5.33 7.53
C ASN A 211 -1.13 4.74 7.71
N GLY A 212 -0.13 5.60 7.72
CA GLY A 212 1.26 5.26 8.03
C GLY A 212 2.02 6.41 8.67
N TYR A 213 3.07 6.05 9.41
CA TYR A 213 4.03 6.98 9.96
C TYR A 213 5.40 6.31 10.06
N THR A 214 6.45 7.05 9.70
CA THR A 214 7.83 6.80 10.09
C THR A 214 8.52 8.14 10.29
N SER A 215 9.70 8.16 10.91
CA SER A 215 10.45 9.41 11.11
C SER A 215 10.86 10.06 9.80
N ARG A 216 11.13 9.29 8.73
CA ARG A 216 11.44 9.85 7.41
C ARG A 216 10.22 10.19 6.57
N ALA A 217 9.14 9.41 6.66
CA ALA A 217 7.93 9.65 5.87
C ALA A 217 7.10 10.84 6.40
N GLY A 218 7.13 11.07 7.72
CA GLY A 218 6.05 11.80 8.37
C GLY A 218 4.74 11.01 8.31
N ASN A 219 3.60 11.69 8.50
CA ASN A 219 2.29 11.04 8.46
C ASN A 219 1.79 10.90 7.01
N THR A 220 1.31 9.71 6.65
CA THR A 220 0.73 9.39 5.35
C THR A 220 -0.64 8.73 5.53
N LEU A 221 -1.56 8.99 4.61
CA LEU A 221 -2.91 8.43 4.66
C LEU A 221 -3.44 8.18 3.24
N VAL A 222 -3.99 7.00 3.03
CA VAL A 222 -4.93 6.71 1.95
C VAL A 222 -6.30 6.50 2.58
N ALA A 223 -7.23 7.40 2.30
CA ALA A 223 -8.59 7.38 2.80
C ALA A 223 -9.58 7.18 1.66
N ALA A 224 -10.70 6.51 1.94
CA ALA A 224 -11.78 6.43 0.99
C ALA A 224 -13.12 6.59 1.68
N ALA A 225 -14.04 7.31 1.05
CA ALA A 225 -15.39 7.48 1.54
C ALA A 225 -16.40 7.31 0.42
N ARG A 226 -17.61 6.89 0.79
CA ARG A 226 -18.75 6.72 -0.10
C ARG A 226 -19.90 7.60 0.36
N ARG A 227 -20.45 8.38 -0.58
CA ARG A 227 -21.73 9.09 -0.43
C ARG A 227 -22.57 8.73 -1.65
N ASP A 228 -23.75 8.19 -1.40
CA ASP A 228 -24.62 7.60 -2.42
C ASP A 228 -23.86 6.57 -3.28
N ARG A 229 -23.87 6.76 -4.61
CA ARG A 229 -23.17 5.89 -5.57
C ARG A 229 -21.73 6.31 -5.84
N ARG A 230 -21.24 7.41 -5.24
CA ARG A 230 -19.91 7.94 -5.50
C ARG A 230 -18.94 7.55 -4.40
N THR A 231 -17.79 7.00 -4.81
CA THR A 231 -16.69 6.68 -3.90
C THR A 231 -15.48 7.52 -4.28
N LEU A 232 -14.94 8.27 -3.33
CA LEU A 232 -13.70 9.04 -3.51
C LEU A 232 -12.56 8.36 -2.77
N VAL A 233 -11.37 8.42 -3.37
CA VAL A 233 -10.09 8.05 -2.76
C VAL A 233 -9.25 9.31 -2.63
N VAL A 234 -8.71 9.54 -1.44
CA VAL A 234 -7.81 10.64 -1.13
C VAL A 234 -6.50 10.10 -0.59
N THR A 235 -5.39 10.60 -1.11
CA THR A 235 -4.06 10.36 -0.55
C THR A 235 -3.51 11.67 -0.02
N VAL A 236 -2.91 11.64 1.17
CA VAL A 236 -2.20 12.76 1.80
C VAL A 236 -0.85 12.27 2.30
N MET A 237 0.23 12.96 1.95
CA MET A 237 1.59 12.60 2.34
C MET A 237 2.34 13.76 2.99
N ASN A 238 2.84 13.51 4.19
CA ASN A 238 3.72 14.39 4.96
C ASN A 238 3.19 15.83 5.14
N PRO A 239 2.04 16.02 5.82
CA PRO A 239 1.65 17.33 6.34
C PRO A 239 2.77 17.97 7.15
N ARG A 240 3.13 19.22 6.80
CA ARG A 240 4.24 19.95 7.42
C ARG A 240 3.81 20.81 8.61
N ARG A 241 2.50 21.00 8.82
CA ARG A 241 1.92 21.79 9.93
C ARG A 241 0.77 21.00 10.59
N GLY A 242 0.48 21.29 11.86
CA GLY A 242 -0.66 20.68 12.58
C GLY A 242 -0.40 19.33 13.25
N GLY A 243 0.84 18.85 13.29
CA GLY A 243 1.23 17.65 14.04
C GLY A 243 0.72 16.34 13.45
N SER A 244 0.55 15.31 14.30
CA SER A 244 0.17 13.96 13.87
C SER A 244 -1.27 13.82 13.37
N LEU A 245 -2.16 14.74 13.76
CA LEU A 245 -3.56 14.73 13.36
C LEU A 245 -3.79 15.39 11.99
N ALA A 246 -2.87 16.23 11.53
CA ALA A 246 -3.02 16.99 10.29
C ALA A 246 -3.32 16.12 9.07
N VAL A 247 -2.77 14.90 9.00
CA VAL A 247 -3.01 14.00 7.86
C VAL A 247 -4.49 13.61 7.74
N TYR A 248 -5.19 13.49 8.87
CA TYR A 248 -6.60 13.14 8.90
C TYR A 248 -7.47 14.36 8.60
N GLU A 249 -7.14 15.53 9.15
CA GLU A 249 -7.89 16.76 8.91
C GLU A 249 -7.75 17.29 7.48
N GLU A 250 -6.55 17.20 6.89
CA GLU A 250 -6.32 17.52 5.49
C GLU A 250 -7.07 16.52 4.58
N ALA A 251 -7.06 15.23 4.90
CA ALA A 251 -7.82 14.23 4.15
C ALA A 251 -9.34 14.43 4.26
N ARG A 252 -9.87 14.77 5.44
CA ARG A 252 -11.27 15.16 5.65
C ARG A 252 -11.65 16.35 4.75
N SER A 253 -10.85 17.40 4.80
CA SER A 253 -11.08 18.62 4.01
C SER A 253 -11.08 18.34 2.51
N LEU A 254 -10.16 17.49 2.04
CA LEU A 254 -10.07 17.06 0.65
C LEU A 254 -11.24 16.15 0.23
N LEU A 255 -11.70 15.23 1.08
CA LEU A 255 -12.88 14.42 0.83
C LEU A 255 -14.14 15.29 0.74
N ASP A 256 -14.32 16.21 1.70
CA ASP A 256 -15.47 17.12 1.71
C ASP A 256 -15.48 18.03 0.48
N TRP A 257 -14.32 18.57 0.10
CA TRP A 257 -14.18 19.29 -1.16
C TRP A 257 -14.51 18.40 -2.35
N GLY A 258 -13.96 17.18 -2.41
CA GLY A 258 -14.14 16.26 -3.53
C GLY A 258 -15.60 15.92 -3.79
N PHE A 259 -16.40 15.69 -2.74
CA PHE A 259 -17.83 15.43 -2.89
C PHE A 259 -18.62 16.66 -3.37
N ARG A 260 -18.22 17.88 -2.99
CA ARG A 260 -18.84 19.11 -3.51
C ARG A 260 -18.39 19.45 -4.93
N ALA A 261 -17.16 19.08 -5.30
CA ALA A 261 -16.54 19.37 -6.58
C ALA A 261 -16.91 18.37 -7.68
N ALA A 262 -17.31 17.15 -7.31
CA ALA A 262 -17.70 16.09 -8.25
C ALA A 262 -18.73 16.58 -9.28
N GLY A 263 -18.42 16.43 -10.57
CA GLY A 263 -19.25 16.91 -11.69
C GLY A 263 -19.12 18.42 -12.00
N ARG A 264 -18.37 19.17 -11.19
CA ARG A 264 -18.13 20.62 -11.34
C ARG A 264 -16.68 20.96 -11.65
N VAL A 265 -15.81 19.98 -11.78
CA VAL A 265 -14.41 20.15 -12.17
C VAL A 265 -14.10 19.24 -13.36
N ASP A 266 -13.25 19.72 -14.26
CA ASP A 266 -12.69 18.86 -15.28
C ASP A 266 -11.56 18.02 -14.66
N PRO A 267 -11.51 16.70 -14.95
CA PRO A 267 -10.42 15.86 -14.49
C PRO A 267 -9.06 16.41 -14.92
N VAL A 268 -8.08 16.33 -14.02
CA VAL A 268 -6.69 16.72 -14.30
C VAL A 268 -5.78 15.53 -14.60
N GLY A 269 -6.35 14.33 -14.62
CA GLY A 269 -5.65 13.07 -14.87
C GLY A 269 -6.56 11.87 -14.61
N SER A 270 -5.98 10.67 -14.63
CA SER A 270 -6.68 9.43 -14.32
C SER A 270 -5.76 8.47 -13.58
N VAL A 271 -6.29 7.75 -12.58
CA VAL A 271 -5.64 6.62 -11.88
C VAL A 271 -5.96 5.27 -12.52
N LEU A 272 -6.47 5.27 -13.75
CA LEU A 272 -6.57 4.06 -14.58
C LEU A 272 -5.22 3.77 -15.22
N PRO A 273 -4.87 2.49 -15.41
CA PRO A 273 -3.72 2.14 -16.23
C PRO A 273 -3.90 2.72 -17.65
N PRO A 274 -2.82 3.14 -18.32
CA PRO A 274 -2.88 3.56 -19.72
C PRO A 274 -3.55 2.46 -20.54
N ARG A 275 -4.51 2.82 -21.39
CA ARG A 275 -5.07 1.85 -22.34
C ARG A 275 -3.95 1.38 -23.24
N SER A 276 -3.69 0.07 -23.30
CA SER A 276 -2.85 -0.51 -24.33
C SER A 276 -3.48 -0.15 -25.67
N ARG A 277 -2.87 0.78 -26.40
CA ARG A 277 -3.26 1.04 -27.78
C ARG A 277 -2.92 -0.24 -28.55
N PRO A 278 -3.83 -0.84 -29.35
CA PRO A 278 -3.46 -1.92 -30.24
C PRO A 278 -2.25 -1.45 -31.06
N PRO A 279 -1.24 -2.30 -31.30
CA PRO A 279 -0.18 -1.93 -32.23
C PRO A 279 -0.85 -1.52 -33.54
N THR A 280 -0.64 -0.26 -33.94
CA THR A 280 -0.98 0.16 -35.29
C THR A 280 -0.16 -0.75 -36.20
N GLY A 281 -0.83 -1.68 -36.88
CA GLY A 281 -0.20 -2.47 -37.92
C GLY A 281 0.50 -1.55 -38.93
N PRO A 282 1.51 -2.04 -39.67
CA PRO A 282 2.20 -1.24 -40.66
C PRO A 282 1.16 -0.60 -41.59
N GLY A 283 1.29 0.72 -41.74
CA GLY A 283 0.31 1.56 -42.40
C GLY A 283 -0.11 1.01 -43.75
N SER A 284 -1.42 0.81 -43.91
CA SER A 284 -2.02 0.71 -45.23
C SER A 284 -1.77 2.03 -45.94
N LEU A 285 -0.84 2.03 -46.90
CA LEU A 285 -0.67 3.11 -47.86
C LEU A 285 -2.02 3.37 -48.57
N PRO A 286 -2.36 4.63 -48.88
CA PRO A 286 -3.54 4.91 -49.68
C PRO A 286 -3.39 4.27 -51.06
N GLY A 287 -4.40 3.49 -51.45
CA GLY A 287 -4.43 2.71 -52.68
C GLY A 287 -4.23 3.56 -53.93
N ALA A 288 -3.24 3.18 -54.72
CA ALA A 288 -3.11 3.60 -56.11
C ALA A 288 -3.89 2.61 -57.01
N GLY A 289 -4.81 3.17 -57.79
CA GLY A 289 -5.16 2.74 -59.16
C GLY A 289 -5.43 1.27 -59.43
N ALA A 290 -6.72 0.95 -59.59
CA ALA A 290 -7.15 -0.23 -60.33
C ALA A 290 -6.60 -0.22 -61.77
N GLY A 291 -5.93 -1.30 -62.15
CA GLY A 291 -5.51 -1.60 -63.52
C GLY A 291 -5.63 -3.11 -63.74
N ALA A 292 -6.48 -3.50 -64.67
CA ALA A 292 -6.90 -4.87 -64.94
C ALA A 292 -5.79 -5.76 -65.52
N GLY A 293 -5.87 -7.06 -65.24
CA GLY A 293 -5.09 -8.11 -65.90
C GLY A 293 -5.49 -9.50 -65.41
N ALA A 294 -6.26 -10.22 -66.23
CA ALA A 294 -6.71 -11.59 -65.99
C ALA A 294 -5.59 -12.63 -66.20
N GLY A 295 -5.65 -13.76 -65.48
CA GLY A 295 -4.77 -14.91 -65.73
C GLY A 295 -4.81 -16.01 -64.68
N THR A 296 -5.77 -16.93 -64.82
CA THR A 296 -5.82 -18.37 -64.49
C THR A 296 -4.68 -19.05 -63.69
N GLY A 297 -5.07 -19.92 -62.73
CA GLY A 297 -4.40 -21.21 -62.52
C GLY A 297 -4.17 -21.70 -61.07
N ALA A 298 -4.99 -22.66 -60.65
CA ALA A 298 -4.71 -23.87 -59.83
C ALA A 298 -4.00 -23.79 -58.43
N ASP A 299 -4.69 -24.35 -57.42
CA ASP A 299 -4.16 -25.00 -56.19
C ASP A 299 -3.37 -26.31 -56.52
N PRO A 300 -2.72 -27.10 -55.59
CA PRO A 300 -2.70 -27.05 -54.11
C PRO A 300 -1.33 -27.40 -53.40
N GLU A 301 -1.37 -27.32 -52.05
CA GLU A 301 -0.76 -28.22 -51.03
C GLU A 301 0.74 -28.29 -50.63
N ALA A 302 0.91 -28.78 -49.38
CA ALA A 302 2.10 -29.15 -48.59
C ALA A 302 2.84 -28.00 -47.89
N GLY A 303 3.15 -27.99 -46.58
CA GLY A 303 3.24 -28.98 -45.51
C GLY A 303 4.32 -28.48 -44.52
N PRO A 304 4.29 -28.79 -43.20
CA PRO A 304 5.04 -28.04 -42.19
C PRO A 304 6.39 -28.66 -41.80
N ALA A 305 7.38 -27.83 -41.49
CA ALA A 305 8.60 -28.19 -40.75
C ALA A 305 9.12 -26.91 -40.06
N GLY A 306 9.67 -26.89 -38.86
CA GLY A 306 9.99 -27.89 -37.87
C GLY A 306 10.61 -27.12 -36.69
N VAL A 307 10.33 -27.59 -35.48
CA VAL A 307 10.88 -27.07 -34.22
C VAL A 307 12.38 -27.41 -34.13
N THR A 308 13.22 -26.46 -33.75
CA THR A 308 14.54 -26.73 -33.18
C THR A 308 14.73 -25.97 -31.87
N VAL A 309 14.75 -26.74 -30.80
CA VAL A 309 15.24 -26.39 -29.47
C VAL A 309 16.77 -26.44 -29.50
N VAL A 310 17.43 -25.41 -28.98
CA VAL A 310 18.85 -25.49 -28.60
C VAL A 310 18.98 -25.23 -27.11
N LYS A 311 19.55 -26.21 -26.41
CA LYS A 311 19.93 -26.21 -25.00
C LYS A 311 21.46 -26.26 -24.95
N GLY A 312 22.07 -25.53 -24.01
CA GLY A 312 23.49 -25.64 -23.65
C GLY A 312 23.97 -24.30 -23.08
N GLY A 313 24.69 -24.21 -21.98
CA GLY A 313 25.27 -25.21 -21.10
C GLY A 313 25.85 -24.50 -19.86
N GLU A 314 26.07 -25.26 -18.80
CA GLU A 314 26.66 -24.83 -17.52
C GLU A 314 28.19 -24.83 -17.58
N THR A 315 28.85 -23.91 -16.86
CA THR A 315 30.14 -24.12 -16.16
C THR A 315 30.33 -23.05 -15.06
N GLY A 316 30.53 -23.45 -13.79
CA GLY A 316 31.07 -22.60 -12.70
C GLY A 316 32.60 -22.76 -12.55
N PRO A 317 33.25 -22.58 -11.36
CA PRO A 317 32.88 -21.86 -10.12
C PRO A 317 34.04 -21.03 -9.44
N GLY A 318 33.72 -20.30 -8.34
CA GLY A 318 34.67 -19.84 -7.27
C GLY A 318 35.15 -18.37 -7.33
N TRP A 319 35.37 -17.58 -6.26
CA TRP A 319 35.47 -17.77 -4.80
C TRP A 319 35.07 -16.48 -4.02
N SER A 320 34.90 -16.67 -2.72
CA SER A 320 34.60 -15.76 -1.60
C SER A 320 35.69 -14.75 -1.20
N ALA A 321 35.28 -13.61 -0.62
CA ALA A 321 36.03 -12.92 0.43
C ALA A 321 35.09 -12.14 1.36
N ALA A 322 35.33 -12.27 2.67
CA ALA A 322 34.60 -11.67 3.78
C ALA A 322 35.43 -10.59 4.50
N ALA A 323 34.83 -10.02 5.56
CA ALA A 323 35.37 -9.14 6.62
C ALA A 323 35.50 -7.64 6.27
N ALA A 324 35.32 -6.67 7.18
CA ALA A 324 34.77 -6.56 8.54
C ALA A 324 34.88 -5.07 8.94
N ILE A 325 33.89 -4.48 9.64
CA ILE A 325 34.12 -3.41 10.65
C ILE A 325 33.08 -3.55 11.77
N ALA A 326 33.57 -3.69 13.00
CA ALA A 326 32.86 -3.63 14.27
C ALA A 326 32.75 -2.20 14.80
N GLY A 327 31.74 -1.89 15.62
CA GLY A 327 31.71 -0.64 16.39
C GLY A 327 30.42 -0.37 17.19
N ALA A 328 30.51 -0.54 18.51
CA ALA A 328 29.72 0.06 19.60
C ALA A 328 28.28 -0.44 19.87
N ALA A 329 28.19 -1.39 20.82
CA ALA A 329 27.08 -1.55 21.74
C ALA A 329 27.32 -0.72 23.01
N VAL A 330 26.24 -0.54 23.81
CA VAL A 330 26.17 -0.01 25.18
C VAL A 330 25.89 1.50 25.29
N VAL A 331 24.60 1.87 25.41
CA VAL A 331 23.97 2.59 26.54
C VAL A 331 22.46 2.62 26.27
N GLY A 332 21.62 2.02 27.14
CA GLY A 332 20.17 2.20 27.02
C GLY A 332 19.31 1.32 27.92
N ALA A 333 19.77 0.12 28.27
CA ALA A 333 18.97 -0.80 29.10
C ALA A 333 18.96 -0.42 30.61
N GLY A 334 20.01 0.24 31.10
CA GLY A 334 20.13 0.60 32.53
C GLY A 334 19.20 1.74 32.98
N ALA A 335 18.87 2.68 32.09
CA ALA A 335 18.08 3.86 32.45
C ALA A 335 16.58 3.53 32.68
N VAL A 336 16.05 2.55 31.95
CA VAL A 336 14.62 2.17 32.04
C VAL A 336 14.33 1.38 33.32
N ALA A 337 15.25 0.51 33.75
CA ALA A 337 15.09 -0.26 34.98
C ALA A 337 15.14 0.62 36.25
N LEU A 338 15.94 1.68 36.25
CA LEU A 338 16.04 2.62 37.38
C LEU A 338 14.79 3.50 37.51
N VAL A 339 14.23 3.96 36.39
CA VAL A 339 12.99 4.78 36.38
C VAL A 339 11.78 3.97 36.84
N LEU A 340 11.66 2.70 36.43
CA LEU A 340 10.56 1.83 36.87
C LEU A 340 10.64 1.46 38.35
N ARG A 341 11.85 1.38 38.92
CA ARG A 341 12.04 1.10 40.36
C ARG A 341 11.71 2.32 41.23
N LEU A 342 12.02 3.54 40.76
CA LEU A 342 11.68 4.79 41.47
C LEU A 342 10.18 5.11 41.42
N LEU A 343 9.49 4.77 40.33
CA LEU A 343 8.04 4.96 40.22
C LEU A 343 7.24 3.99 41.11
N ARG A 344 7.74 2.78 41.37
CA ARG A 344 7.11 1.83 42.30
C ARG A 344 7.23 2.23 43.77
N LEU A 345 8.27 2.99 44.15
CA LEU A 345 8.46 3.43 45.53
C LEU A 345 7.61 4.66 45.89
N LYS A 346 7.18 5.46 44.91
CA LYS A 346 6.36 6.67 45.14
C LYS A 346 4.84 6.41 45.18
N GLY A 347 4.36 5.25 44.76
CA GLY A 347 2.92 4.92 44.72
C GLY A 347 2.35 4.28 46.00
N GLY A 348 3.16 4.07 47.05
CA GLY A 348 2.79 3.22 48.19
C GLY A 348 2.26 3.90 49.45
N HIS A 349 2.08 5.24 49.49
CA HIS A 349 1.67 5.94 50.73
C HIS A 349 0.60 7.00 50.48
N SER A 350 -0.64 6.59 50.24
CA SER A 350 -1.82 7.46 50.42
C SER A 350 -3.05 6.58 50.69
N GLY A 351 -3.35 6.37 51.97
CA GLY A 351 -4.53 5.61 52.39
C GLY A 351 -4.56 5.30 53.88
N ARG A 352 -4.74 6.33 54.72
CA ARG A 352 -5.41 6.31 56.04
C ARG A 352 -5.34 7.69 56.68
N GLY A 353 -6.51 8.23 57.01
CA GLY A 353 -6.75 9.56 57.57
C GLY A 353 -8.16 9.98 57.24
#